data_AF-A0A7J8Q6V6-F1
#
_entry.id   AF-A0A7J8Q6V6-F1
#
_cell.length_a   1.000
_cell.length_b   1.000
_cell.length_c   1.000
_cell.angle_alpha   90.00
_cell.angle_beta   90.00
_cell.angle_gamma   90.00
#
_symmetry.space_group_name_H-M   'P 1'
#
loop_
_entity.id
_entity.type
_entity.pdbx_description
1 polymer ?
#
loop_
_entity_poly.entity_id
_entity_poly.type
_entity_poly.pdbx_seq_one_letter_code
_entity_poly.pdbx_strand_id
1 'polypeptide(L)'
;RAILEGLLIAWEKCYRQLEIECNNALLVESVLIGRAASSNVAELRLINCCLKRNWKTRISHILRSQNMVADQMAKFTYDNQIGLKLFEDPLISVQEILLSDDDILSRVI
;
A
#
# COMPACT_ATOMS: atom_id res chain seq x y z
N ARG A 1 6.44 4.81 -5.06
CA ARG A 1 5.38 4.88 -6.09
C ARG A 1 4.09 4.16 -5.67
N ALA A 2 4.15 2.88 -5.29
CA ALA A 2 2.97 2.05 -4.98
C ALA A 2 2.00 2.67 -3.94
N ILE A 3 2.53 3.26 -2.85
CA ILE A 3 1.69 3.90 -1.82
C ILE A 3 0.88 5.06 -2.40
N LEU A 4 1.52 5.93 -3.20
CA LEU A 4 0.82 7.07 -3.80
C LEU A 4 -0.28 6.62 -4.76
N GLU A 5 0.02 5.66 -5.65
CA GLU A 5 -0.95 5.12 -6.60
C GLU A 5 -2.11 4.44 -5.88
N GLY A 6 -1.84 3.61 -4.87
CA GLY A 6 -2.86 2.97 -4.03
C GLY A 6 -3.77 3.99 -3.31
N LEU A 7 -3.21 5.07 -2.77
CA LEU A 7 -3.97 6.15 -2.14
C LEU A 7 -4.89 6.88 -3.13
N LEU A 8 -4.41 7.14 -4.34
CA LEU A 8 -5.20 7.80 -5.39
C LEU A 8 -6.36 6.89 -5.84
N ILE A 9 -6.10 5.62 -6.13
CA ILE A 9 -7.12 4.64 -6.52
C ILE A 9 -8.16 4.50 -5.41
N ALA A 10 -7.72 4.38 -4.15
CA ALA A 10 -8.65 4.22 -3.03
C ALA A 10 -9.56 5.43 -2.85
N TRP A 11 -9.02 6.64 -3.05
CA TRP A 11 -9.81 7.86 -3.02
C TRP A 11 -10.86 7.92 -4.13
N GLU A 12 -10.46 7.57 -5.36
CA GLU A 12 -11.31 7.51 -6.55
C GLU A 12 -12.43 6.47 -6.39
N LYS A 13 -12.13 5.30 -5.81
CA LYS A 13 -13.12 4.27 -5.45
C LYS A 13 -13.97 4.64 -4.22
N CYS A 14 -13.89 5.88 -3.74
CA CYS A 14 -14.66 6.41 -2.61
C CYS A 14 -14.43 5.72 -1.25
N TYR A 15 -13.31 4.99 -1.07
CA TYR A 15 -12.97 4.45 0.24
C TYR A 15 -12.59 5.59 1.21
N ARG A 16 -13.08 5.49 2.45
CA ARG A 16 -12.86 6.50 3.50
C ARG A 16 -12.28 5.92 4.78
N GLN A 17 -12.05 4.61 4.83
CA GLN A 17 -11.31 3.94 5.90
C GLN A 17 -10.23 3.09 5.25
N LEU A 18 -8.97 3.33 5.60
CA LEU A 18 -7.82 2.66 5.01
C LEU A 18 -6.87 2.15 6.08
N GLU A 19 -6.49 0.90 5.93
CA GLU A 19 -5.32 0.31 6.55
C GLU A 19 -4.24 0.19 5.48
N ILE A 20 -3.08 0.76 5.76
CA ILE A 20 -1.97 0.86 4.82
C ILE A 20 -0.78 0.14 5.45
N GLU A 21 -0.48 -1.02 4.93
CA GLU A 21 0.67 -1.80 5.34
C GLU A 21 1.81 -1.60 4.35
N CYS A 22 3.00 -1.32 4.86
CA CYS A 22 4.17 -1.04 4.02
C CYS A 22 5.41 -1.74 4.57
N ASN A 23 6.13 -2.45 3.71
CA ASN A 23 7.41 -3.09 4.06
C ASN A 23 8.63 -2.15 4.01
N ASN A 24 8.41 -0.83 3.91
CA ASN A 24 9.46 0.18 3.98
C ASN A 24 9.37 0.96 5.29
N ALA A 25 10.14 0.51 6.29
CA ALA A 25 10.16 1.11 7.63
C ALA A 25 10.46 2.62 7.61
N LEU A 26 11.42 3.06 6.80
CA LEU A 26 11.82 4.46 6.71
C LEU A 26 10.70 5.36 6.18
N LEU A 27 9.92 4.86 5.21
CA LEU A 27 8.76 5.59 4.69
C LEU A 27 7.68 5.73 5.75
N VAL A 28 7.33 4.63 6.43
CA VAL A 28 6.31 4.62 7.49
C VAL A 28 6.72 5.56 8.62
N GLU A 29 7.96 5.45 9.09
CA GLU A 29 8.50 6.33 10.12
C GLU A 29 8.43 7.80 9.69
N SER A 30 8.90 8.12 8.47
CA SER A 30 8.88 9.48 7.93
C SER A 30 7.48 10.09 7.86
N VAL A 31 6.47 9.28 7.56
CA VAL A 31 5.06 9.70 7.56
C VAL A 31 4.58 9.94 8.99
N LEU A 32 4.81 8.99 9.91
CA LEU A 32 4.32 9.05 11.28
C LEU A 32 4.90 10.22 12.07
N ILE A 33 6.19 10.52 11.91
CA ILE A 33 6.86 11.63 12.60
C ILE A 33 6.72 12.97 11.86
N GLY A 34 5.95 13.01 10.75
CA GLY A 34 5.66 14.23 10.00
C GLY A 34 6.79 14.74 9.08
N ARG A 35 7.93 14.03 8.99
CA ARG A 35 9.05 14.40 8.10
C ARG A 35 8.71 14.32 6.61
N ALA A 36 7.69 13.54 6.24
CA ALA A 36 7.23 13.45 4.85
C ALA A 36 6.76 14.80 4.29
N ALA A 37 6.24 15.70 5.14
CA ALA A 37 5.77 17.03 4.73
C ALA A 37 6.88 17.96 4.24
N SER A 38 8.07 17.87 4.85
CA SER A 38 9.24 18.70 4.54
C SER A 38 10.29 17.96 3.70
N SER A 39 9.94 16.80 3.15
CA SER A 39 10.89 15.99 2.38
C SER A 39 11.22 16.63 1.04
N ASN A 40 12.49 16.57 0.64
CA ASN A 40 12.94 16.93 -0.71
C ASN A 40 12.44 15.94 -1.78
N VAL A 41 11.91 14.79 -1.36
CA VAL A 41 11.29 13.81 -2.26
C VAL A 41 9.84 14.22 -2.49
N ALA A 42 9.53 14.68 -3.71
CA ALA A 42 8.19 15.13 -4.10
C ALA A 42 7.11 14.08 -3.82
N GLU A 43 7.41 12.79 -4.04
CA GLU A 43 6.48 11.69 -3.80
C GLU A 43 6.06 11.59 -2.32
N LEU A 44 6.99 11.76 -1.37
CA LEU A 44 6.68 11.72 0.07
C LEU A 44 5.77 12.88 0.48
N ARG A 45 5.98 14.06 -0.11
CA ARG A 45 5.09 15.21 0.13
C ARG A 45 3.68 14.93 -0.39
N LEU A 46 3.55 14.33 -1.58
CA LEU A 46 2.27 13.95 -2.17
C LEU A 46 1.54 12.88 -1.35
N ILE A 47 2.26 11.86 -0.87
CA ILE A 47 1.72 10.84 0.05
C ILE A 47 1.18 11.53 1.30
N ASN A 48 1.96 12.40 1.93
CA ASN A 48 1.53 13.15 3.12
C ASN A 48 0.30 14.03 2.84
N CYS A 49 0.22 14.71 1.70
CA CYS A 49 -0.96 15.47 1.31
C CYS A 49 -2.19 14.58 1.12
N CYS A 50 -2.04 13.41 0.50
CA CYS A 50 -3.14 12.46 0.35
C CYS A 50 -3.61 11.96 1.71
N LEU A 51 -2.70 11.53 2.59
CA LEU A 51 -3.04 11.01 3.92
C LEU A 51 -3.83 12.02 4.78
N LYS A 52 -3.66 13.33 4.55
CA LYS A 52 -4.43 14.40 5.22
C LYS A 52 -5.82 14.67 4.65
N ARG A 53 -6.27 13.93 3.63
CA ARG A 53 -7.65 14.01 3.12
C ARG A 53 -8.65 13.50 4.18
N ASN A 54 -9.94 13.71 3.90
CA ASN A 54 -11.02 13.30 4.79
C ASN A 54 -11.27 11.78 4.72
N TRP A 55 -10.40 11.01 5.38
CA TRP A 55 -10.53 9.57 5.59
C TRP A 55 -9.93 9.17 6.95
N LYS A 56 -10.33 8.01 7.46
CA LYS A 56 -9.74 7.37 8.63
C LYS A 56 -8.62 6.44 8.18
N THR A 57 -7.38 6.87 8.33
CA THR A 57 -6.19 6.11 7.91
C THR A 57 -5.41 5.56 9.09
N ARG A 58 -4.91 4.33 8.96
CA ARG A 58 -3.83 3.76 9.76
C ARG A 58 -2.72 3.33 8.82
N ILE A 59 -1.47 3.71 9.13
CA ILE A 59 -0.29 3.23 8.43
C ILE A 59 0.59 2.44 9.39
N SER A 60 1.03 1.27 8.97
CA SER A 60 1.85 0.36 9.75
C SER A 60 3.00 -0.18 8.91
N HIS A 61 4.10 -0.51 9.59
CA HIS A 61 5.19 -1.25 8.98
C HIS A 61 4.95 -2.75 9.14
N ILE A 62 5.12 -3.50 8.06
CA ILE A 62 5.10 -4.97 8.06
C ILE A 62 6.42 -5.52 7.52
N LEU A 63 6.79 -6.74 7.89
CA LEU A 63 7.98 -7.37 7.35
C LEU A 63 7.78 -7.71 5.86
N ARG A 64 8.88 -7.75 5.10
CA ARG A 64 8.83 -8.17 3.68
C ARG A 64 8.21 -9.56 3.50
N SER A 65 8.45 -10.48 4.44
CA SER A 65 7.87 -11.83 4.44
C SER A 65 6.36 -11.85 4.68
N GLN A 66 5.77 -10.76 5.18
CA GLN A 66 4.32 -10.60 5.33
C GLN A 66 3.72 -9.93 4.09
N ASN A 67 4.49 -9.10 3.39
CA ASN A 67 4.03 -8.38 2.20
C ASN A 67 4.14 -9.22 0.90
N MET A 68 3.89 -10.54 0.99
CA MET A 68 4.17 -11.48 -0.10
C MET A 68 3.30 -11.24 -1.34
N VAL A 69 2.02 -10.91 -1.15
CA VAL A 69 1.09 -10.63 -2.26
C VAL A 69 1.58 -9.44 -3.09
N ALA A 70 1.88 -8.31 -2.43
CA ALA A 70 2.35 -7.11 -3.13
C ALA A 70 3.71 -7.35 -3.83
N ASP A 71 4.62 -8.07 -3.17
CA ASP A 71 5.91 -8.44 -3.76
C ASP A 71 5.75 -9.33 -5.00
N GLN A 72 4.80 -10.27 -5.01
CA GLN A 72 4.51 -11.08 -6.19
C GLN A 72 3.86 -10.24 -7.29
N MET A 73 2.87 -9.41 -6.96
CA MET A 73 2.21 -8.52 -7.94
C MET A 73 3.20 -7.59 -8.63
N ALA A 74 4.19 -7.06 -7.91
CA ALA A 74 5.26 -6.24 -8.50
C ALA A 74 6.14 -6.99 -9.50
N LYS A 75 6.29 -8.31 -9.39
CA LYS A 75 7.02 -9.14 -10.37
C LYS A 75 6.24 -9.32 -11.66
N PHE A 76 4.90 -9.39 -11.59
CA PHE A 76 4.04 -9.51 -12.77
C PHE A 76 4.01 -8.25 -13.64
N THR A 77 4.43 -7.10 -13.10
CA THR A 77 4.54 -5.84 -13.86
C THR A 77 5.88 -5.69 -14.59
N TYR A 78 6.78 -6.69 -14.52
CA TYR A 78 8.12 -6.60 -15.11
C TYR A 78 8.16 -6.80 -16.64
N ASP A 79 7.07 -7.23 -17.27
CA ASP A 79 6.98 -7.54 -18.72
C ASP A 79 6.91 -6.30 -19.65
N ASN A 80 7.74 -5.28 -19.40
CA ASN A 80 8.00 -4.13 -20.29
C ASN A 80 6.82 -3.20 -20.66
N GLN A 81 5.62 -3.39 -20.10
CA GLN A 81 4.53 -2.41 -20.26
C GLN A 81 4.67 -1.30 -19.21
N ILE A 82 5.04 -0.10 -19.66
CA ILE A 82 5.10 1.10 -18.80
C ILE A 82 3.67 1.54 -18.47
N GLY A 83 3.26 1.44 -17.21
CA GLY A 83 1.97 1.96 -16.75
C GLY A 83 1.47 1.33 -15.45
N LEU A 84 0.36 1.88 -14.93
CA LEU A 84 -0.40 1.29 -13.84
C LEU A 84 -1.29 0.18 -14.41
N LYS A 85 -1.17 -1.04 -13.87
CA LYS A 85 -2.04 -2.16 -14.22
C LYS A 85 -2.94 -2.48 -13.04
N LEU A 86 -4.25 -2.35 -13.26
CA LEU A 86 -5.29 -2.68 -12.29
C LEU A 86 -5.86 -4.06 -12.62
N PHE A 87 -6.01 -4.88 -11.59
CA PHE A 87 -6.68 -6.18 -11.68
C PHE A 87 -7.90 -6.08 -10.77
N GLU A 88 -9.10 -6.27 -11.33
CA GLU A 88 -10.34 -6.29 -10.53
C GLU A 88 -10.48 -7.63 -9.78
N ASP A 89 -9.93 -8.72 -10.33
CA ASP A 89 -9.87 -10.04 -9.70
C ASP A 89 -8.41 -10.43 -9.39
N PRO A 90 -8.15 -11.17 -8.29
CA PRO A 90 -6.81 -11.63 -7.95
C PRO A 90 -6.29 -12.65 -8.98
N LEU A 91 -5.03 -12.48 -9.39
CA LEU A 91 -4.34 -13.44 -10.27
C LEU A 91 -4.26 -14.82 -9.60
N ILE A 92 -4.44 -15.89 -10.38
CA ILE A 92 -4.39 -17.28 -9.87
C ILE A 92 -3.11 -17.53 -9.06
N SER A 93 -1.98 -16.97 -9.51
CA SER A 93 -0.68 -17.07 -8.84
C SER A 93 -0.63 -16.47 -7.44
N VAL A 94 -1.49 -15.51 -7.11
CA VAL A 94 -1.53 -14.85 -5.78
C VAL A 94 -2.70 -15.32 -4.91
N GLN A 95 -3.64 -16.10 -5.46
CA GLN A 95 -4.82 -16.56 -4.72
C GLN A 95 -4.47 -17.41 -3.49
N GLU A 96 -3.52 -18.33 -3.61
CA GLU A 96 -3.08 -19.19 -2.49
C GLU A 96 -2.48 -18.36 -1.34
N ILE A 97 -1.69 -17.34 -1.68
CA ILE A 97 -1.07 -16.45 -0.70
C ILE A 97 -2.15 -15.58 -0.03
N LEU A 98 -3.10 -15.04 -0.80
CA LEU A 98 -4.22 -14.26 -0.27
C LEU A 98 -5.06 -15.07 0.72
N LEU A 99 -5.40 -16.32 0.39
CA LEU A 99 -6.17 -17.20 1.27
C LEU A 99 -5.42 -17.51 2.57
N SER A 100 -4.09 -17.57 2.53
CA SER A 100 -3.26 -17.80 3.71
C SER A 100 -3.09 -16.54 4.57
N ASP A 101 -3.28 -15.36 3.99
CA ASP A 101 -3.16 -14.06 4.67
C ASP A 101 -4.42 -13.73 5.50
N ASP A 102 -5.61 -14.10 4.98
CA ASP A 102 -6.90 -13.96 5.68
C ASP A 102 -6.98 -14.77 6.99
N ASP A 103 -6.15 -15.81 7.16
CA ASP A 103 -6.11 -16.64 8.38
C ASP A 103 -5.53 -15.89 9.61
N ILE A 104 -4.98 -14.68 9.40
CA ILE A 104 -4.51 -13.77 10.47
C ILE A 104 -5.68 -12.99 11.11
N LEU A 105 -6.89 -13.01 10.51
CA LEU A 105 -8.09 -12.37 11.08
C LEU A 105 -8.58 -13.00 12.39
N SER A 106 -7.98 -14.12 12.83
CA SER A 106 -8.20 -14.70 14.17
C SER A 106 -7.47 -13.94 15.32
N ARG A 107 -6.68 -12.90 15.02
CA ARG A 107 -5.85 -12.21 16.04
C ARG A 107 -6.41 -10.91 16.62
N VAL A 108 -7.59 -10.44 16.24
CA VAL A 108 -8.19 -9.23 16.84
C VAL A 108 -9.73 -9.32 16.95
N ILE A 109 -10.22 -10.28 17.74
CA ILE A 109 -11.51 -10.14 18.45
C ILE A 109 -11.22 -10.33 19.94
#